data_AF-A0A8S0GRQ9-F1
#
_entry.id   AF-A0A8S0GRQ9-F1
#
_cell.length_a   1.000
_cell.length_b   1.000
_cell.length_c   1.000
_cell.angle_alpha   90.00
_cell.angle_beta   90.00
_cell.angle_gamma   90.00
#
_symmetry.space_group_name_H-M   'P 1'
#
loop_
_entity.id
_entity.type
_entity.pdbx_description
1 polymer ?
#
loop_
_entity_poly.entity_id
_entity_poly.type
_entity_poly.pdbx_seq_one_letter_code
_entity_poly.pdbx_strand_id
1 'polypeptide(L)'
;MVAVRGPVHRADFPGRTIREFVFGVLLIPLGFTLAWMSIFGNSAIDQVLNHGMSALGMSAIDNPSMTLYLLLETYPWSKTVIAVTVFISFVFFVTSADSGTVVLSTLSAKGGNADEDGPKWLRVFWGAMTALVTSALLFAGSIDSLKSAVVLTSLPFSLILLLMMWGLHKAFYLESQRRIAQLHSLAPVAPSRRGKGGWRQRLSQAVHFPSRDEVYRFLDQTVRPAIEEVTAVFVEKGLNVVTQPDPANDSVSLEIGHGDQHPFIYQVQMRGYFTPSFARGGMGPKELRNRRYYRAEVHLAEGSQDYDLMGYTKEQIINDILDQYERHMQFLHLVR
;
A
#
# COMPACT_ATOMS: atom_id res chain seq x y z
N MET A 1 -12.93 3.61 14.58
CA MET A 1 -12.70 2.25 15.10
C MET A 1 -13.69 1.34 14.39
N VAL A 2 -13.27 0.75 13.26
CA VAL A 2 -14.12 -0.06 12.40
C VAL A 2 -13.41 -1.39 12.20
N ALA A 3 -14.10 -2.46 12.61
CA ALA A 3 -13.65 -3.82 12.46
C ALA A 3 -13.70 -4.21 10.98
N VAL A 4 -12.53 -4.44 10.38
CA VAL A 4 -12.42 -5.02 9.04
C VAL A 4 -12.48 -6.53 9.18
N ARG A 5 -13.68 -7.10 8.98
CA ARG A 5 -13.93 -8.53 8.87
C ARG A 5 -14.69 -8.75 7.55
N GLY A 6 -14.15 -9.58 6.68
CA GLY A 6 -14.87 -10.12 5.52
C GLY A 6 -14.51 -9.49 4.17
N PRO A 7 -14.63 -10.26 3.07
CA PRO A 7 -13.82 -10.14 1.87
C PRO A 7 -14.23 -8.93 1.03
N VAL A 8 -13.23 -8.20 0.55
CA VAL A 8 -13.38 -7.11 -0.41
C VAL A 8 -13.97 -7.70 -1.69
N HIS A 9 -15.28 -7.53 -1.87
CA HIS A 9 -15.91 -7.70 -3.18
C HIS A 9 -15.37 -6.59 -4.10
N ARG A 10 -14.84 -7.04 -5.23
CA ARG A 10 -14.32 -6.24 -6.33
C ARG A 10 -15.36 -5.23 -6.78
N ALA A 11 -15.05 -3.93 -6.66
CA ALA A 11 -15.63 -2.89 -7.48
C ALA A 11 -14.58 -2.47 -8.54
N ASP A 12 -14.89 -2.82 -9.79
CA ASP A 12 -14.55 -2.19 -11.07
C ASP A 12 -13.11 -2.08 -11.60
N PHE A 13 -12.07 -2.52 -10.89
CA PHE A 13 -10.77 -2.76 -11.55
C PHE A 13 -10.11 -4.06 -11.07
N PRO A 14 -10.40 -5.23 -11.69
CA PRO A 14 -9.64 -6.43 -11.43
C PRO A 14 -8.20 -6.24 -11.95
N GLY A 15 -7.24 -6.07 -11.04
CA GLY A 15 -5.82 -6.32 -11.32
C GLY A 15 -4.89 -5.13 -11.58
N ARG A 16 -5.28 -3.87 -11.37
CA ARG A 16 -4.34 -2.74 -11.49
C ARG A 16 -3.50 -2.54 -10.23
N THR A 17 -2.21 -2.28 -10.40
CA THR A 17 -1.34 -1.95 -9.27
C THR A 17 -1.69 -0.57 -8.69
N ILE A 18 -1.51 -0.35 -7.39
CA ILE A 18 -1.69 0.97 -6.75
C ILE A 18 -0.88 2.03 -7.51
N ARG A 19 0.30 1.65 -8.01
CA ARG A 19 1.18 2.50 -8.81
C ARG A 19 0.48 2.96 -10.10
N GLU A 20 -0.06 2.05 -10.90
CA GLU A 20 -0.79 2.41 -12.14
C GLU A 20 -1.97 3.34 -11.88
N PHE A 21 -2.73 3.07 -10.81
CA PHE A 21 -3.86 3.92 -10.42
C PHE A 21 -3.40 5.34 -10.09
N VAL A 22 -2.37 5.48 -9.24
CA VAL A 22 -1.83 6.79 -8.85
C VAL A 22 -1.27 7.55 -10.06
N PHE A 23 -0.49 6.87 -10.92
CA PHE A 23 0.03 7.49 -12.14
C PHE A 23 -1.09 7.94 -13.07
N GLY A 24 -2.13 7.13 -13.27
CA GLY A 24 -3.27 7.49 -14.11
C GLY A 24 -4.04 8.71 -13.59
N VAL A 25 -4.35 8.73 -12.29
CA VAL A 25 -5.09 9.82 -11.64
C VAL A 25 -4.30 11.12 -11.59
N LEU A 26 -2.97 11.07 -11.55
CA LEU A 26 -2.12 12.27 -11.55
C LEU A 26 -1.81 12.77 -12.96
N LEU A 27 -1.36 11.89 -13.86
CA LEU A 27 -0.84 12.30 -15.16
C LEU A 27 -1.94 12.69 -16.15
N ILE A 28 -3.09 12.02 -16.14
CA ILE A 28 -4.16 12.32 -17.11
C ILE A 28 -4.74 13.73 -16.88
N PRO A 29 -5.15 14.12 -15.65
CA PRO A 29 -5.64 15.48 -15.42
C PRO A 29 -4.54 16.54 -15.60
N LEU A 30 -3.30 16.23 -15.20
CA LEU A 30 -2.17 17.14 -15.39
C LEU A 30 -1.89 17.40 -16.88
N GLY A 31 -1.87 16.35 -17.70
CA GLY A 31 -1.68 16.49 -19.14
C GLY A 31 -2.78 17.33 -19.78
N PHE A 32 -4.03 17.12 -19.34
CA PHE A 32 -5.17 17.92 -19.80
C PHE A 32 -5.05 19.40 -19.39
N THR A 33 -4.70 19.70 -18.14
CA THR A 33 -4.56 21.10 -17.68
C THR A 33 -3.41 21.81 -18.38
N LEU A 34 -2.29 21.14 -18.62
CA LEU A 34 -1.17 21.67 -19.40
C LEU A 34 -1.57 21.93 -20.86
N ALA A 35 -2.24 20.99 -21.50
CA ALA A 35 -2.73 21.17 -22.87
C ALA A 35 -3.72 22.34 -22.95
N TRP A 36 -4.66 22.43 -22.01
CA TRP A 36 -5.63 23.53 -21.96
C TRP A 36 -4.95 24.89 -21.79
N MET A 37 -4.06 25.02 -20.81
CA MET A 37 -3.34 26.28 -20.56
C MET A 37 -2.41 26.64 -21.73
N SER A 38 -1.77 25.65 -22.35
CA SER A 38 -0.90 25.88 -23.50
C SER A 38 -1.69 26.33 -24.74
N ILE A 39 -2.90 25.79 -24.97
CA ILE A 39 -3.73 26.17 -26.12
C ILE A 39 -4.37 27.54 -25.86
N PHE A 40 -5.21 27.66 -24.85
CA PHE A 40 -6.02 28.88 -24.62
C PHE A 40 -5.21 30.00 -23.99
N GLY A 41 -4.30 29.68 -23.06
CA GLY A 41 -3.46 30.67 -22.38
C GLY A 41 -2.47 31.32 -23.35
N ASN A 42 -1.70 30.53 -24.11
CA ASN A 42 -0.78 31.10 -25.10
C ASN A 42 -1.53 31.83 -26.21
N SER A 43 -2.69 31.32 -26.65
CA SER A 43 -3.52 32.03 -27.64
C SER A 43 -3.98 33.39 -27.12
N ALA A 44 -4.39 33.50 -25.85
CA ALA A 44 -4.78 34.78 -25.26
C ALA A 44 -3.59 35.75 -25.17
N ILE A 45 -2.43 35.25 -24.75
CA ILE A 45 -1.19 36.05 -24.65
C ILE A 45 -0.77 36.55 -26.03
N ASP A 46 -0.80 35.69 -27.05
CA ASP A 46 -0.47 36.02 -28.43
C ASP A 46 -1.40 37.10 -29.00
N GLN A 47 -2.71 36.99 -28.75
CA GLN A 47 -3.70 38.00 -29.15
C GLN A 47 -3.42 39.39 -28.52
N VAL A 48 -2.96 39.42 -27.26
CA VAL A 48 -2.63 40.68 -26.57
C VAL A 48 -1.29 41.25 -27.05
N LEU A 49 -0.24 40.43 -27.15
CA LEU A 49 1.12 40.88 -27.44
C LEU A 49 1.37 41.14 -28.93
N ASN A 50 0.89 40.26 -29.80
CA ASN A 50 1.21 40.28 -31.23
C ASN A 50 0.07 40.87 -32.08
N HIS A 51 -1.18 40.74 -31.64
CA HIS A 51 -2.36 41.28 -32.34
C HIS A 51 -2.93 42.56 -31.71
N GLY A 52 -2.32 43.07 -30.63
CA GLY A 52 -2.67 44.37 -30.04
C GLY A 52 -4.02 44.41 -29.32
N MET A 53 -4.61 43.26 -28.97
CA MET A 53 -5.93 43.13 -28.36
C MET A 53 -5.92 43.48 -26.85
N SER A 54 -5.52 44.70 -26.51
CA SER A 54 -5.37 45.16 -25.11
C SER A 54 -6.66 45.06 -24.29
N ALA A 55 -7.82 45.19 -24.93
CA ALA A 55 -9.14 45.00 -24.31
C ALA A 55 -9.34 43.57 -23.76
N LEU A 56 -8.77 42.55 -24.41
CA LEU A 56 -8.81 41.17 -23.93
C LEU A 56 -7.99 41.02 -22.64
N GLY A 57 -6.82 41.66 -22.58
CA GLY A 57 -5.97 41.70 -21.39
C GLY A 57 -6.62 42.42 -20.21
N MET A 58 -7.29 43.55 -20.45
CA MET A 58 -8.05 44.28 -19.41
C MET A 58 -9.24 43.46 -18.92
N SER A 59 -10.00 42.82 -19.83
CA SER A 59 -11.12 41.95 -19.42
C SER A 59 -10.65 40.73 -18.62
N ALA A 60 -9.44 40.22 -18.85
CA ALA A 60 -8.88 39.13 -18.05
C ALA A 60 -8.76 39.50 -16.56
N ILE A 61 -8.58 40.78 -16.25
CA ILE A 61 -8.47 41.30 -14.89
C ILE A 61 -9.85 41.69 -14.36
N ASP A 62 -10.59 42.51 -15.11
CA ASP A 62 -11.81 43.14 -14.62
C ASP A 62 -13.03 42.22 -14.71
N ASN A 63 -13.08 41.37 -15.74
CA ASN A 63 -14.21 40.46 -16.00
C ASN A 63 -13.73 39.08 -16.47
N PRO A 64 -13.07 38.29 -15.58
CA PRO A 64 -12.49 37.00 -15.95
C PRO A 64 -13.47 36.03 -16.62
N SER A 65 -14.76 36.12 -16.25
CA SER A 65 -15.84 35.30 -16.80
C SER A 65 -16.12 35.56 -18.29
N MET A 66 -15.84 36.77 -18.80
CA MET A 66 -16.08 37.16 -20.20
C MET A 66 -14.88 36.90 -21.11
N THR A 67 -13.68 36.82 -20.55
CA THR A 67 -12.40 36.74 -21.27
C THR A 67 -12.32 35.59 -22.26
N LEU A 68 -12.83 34.41 -21.89
CA LEU A 68 -12.85 33.26 -22.78
C LEU A 68 -13.71 33.53 -24.02
N TYR A 69 -14.86 34.18 -23.85
CA TYR A 69 -15.77 34.47 -24.96
C TYR A 69 -15.21 35.55 -25.88
N LEU A 70 -14.58 36.58 -25.31
CA LEU A 70 -13.86 37.60 -26.09
C LEU A 70 -12.70 37.00 -26.88
N LEU A 71 -11.96 36.04 -26.30
CA LEU A 71 -10.93 35.30 -27.03
C LEU A 71 -11.53 34.51 -28.20
N LEU A 72 -12.62 33.77 -27.97
CA LEU A 72 -13.27 32.97 -29.00
C LEU A 72 -13.89 33.82 -30.12
N GLU A 73 -14.25 35.07 -29.83
CA GLU A 73 -14.76 36.03 -30.82
C GLU A 73 -13.71 36.39 -31.89
N THR A 74 -12.42 36.31 -31.55
CA THR A 74 -11.31 36.61 -32.47
C THR A 74 -11.10 35.52 -33.54
N TYR A 75 -11.68 34.32 -33.36
CA TYR A 75 -11.49 33.18 -34.25
C TYR A 75 -12.67 33.01 -35.23
N PRO A 76 -12.42 32.42 -36.43
CA PRO A 76 -13.48 32.15 -37.38
C PRO A 76 -14.54 31.21 -36.78
N TRP A 77 -15.80 31.39 -37.19
CA TRP A 77 -16.96 30.63 -36.70
C TRP A 77 -17.25 30.82 -35.20
N SER A 78 -16.82 31.94 -34.63
CA SER A 78 -16.98 32.31 -33.22
C SER A 78 -18.38 32.05 -32.66
N LYS A 79 -19.45 32.46 -33.37
CA LYS A 79 -20.85 32.24 -32.92
C LYS A 79 -21.16 30.76 -32.63
N THR A 80 -20.73 29.86 -33.51
CA THR A 80 -20.95 28.42 -33.34
C THR A 80 -20.09 27.87 -32.21
N VAL A 81 -18.81 28.26 -32.14
CA VAL A 81 -17.89 27.79 -31.10
C VAL A 81 -18.33 28.27 -29.71
N ILE A 82 -18.77 29.52 -29.58
CA ILE A 82 -19.32 30.08 -28.34
C ILE A 82 -20.59 29.34 -27.94
N ALA A 83 -21.53 29.09 -28.88
CA ALA A 83 -22.75 28.35 -28.58
C ALA A 83 -22.46 26.92 -28.06
N VAL A 84 -21.51 26.23 -28.71
CA VAL A 84 -21.04 24.90 -28.26
C VAL A 84 -20.37 24.99 -26.88
N THR A 85 -19.54 26.01 -26.66
CA THR A 85 -18.86 26.21 -25.36
C THR A 85 -19.88 26.40 -24.24
N VAL A 86 -20.88 27.25 -24.44
CA VAL A 86 -21.97 27.47 -23.46
C VAL A 86 -22.72 26.17 -23.19
N PHE A 87 -23.05 25.40 -24.23
CA PHE A 87 -23.73 24.11 -24.09
C PHE A 87 -22.89 23.10 -23.29
N ILE A 88 -21.60 22.98 -23.60
CA ILE A 88 -20.67 22.10 -22.89
C ILE A 88 -20.52 22.53 -21.42
N SER A 89 -20.37 23.83 -21.16
CA SER A 89 -20.32 24.38 -19.79
C SER A 89 -21.60 24.05 -19.00
N PHE A 90 -22.76 24.12 -19.63
CA PHE A 90 -24.03 23.73 -19.01
C PHE A 90 -24.06 22.24 -18.66
N VAL A 91 -23.66 21.36 -19.59
CA VAL A 91 -23.58 19.90 -19.34
C VAL A 91 -22.61 19.57 -18.21
N PHE A 92 -21.43 20.20 -18.18
CA PHE A 92 -20.47 20.04 -17.09
C PHE A 92 -21.05 20.50 -15.76
N PHE A 93 -21.72 21.67 -15.73
CA PHE A 93 -22.35 22.17 -14.53
C PHE A 93 -23.41 21.19 -13.97
N VAL A 94 -24.31 20.69 -14.83
CA VAL A 94 -25.35 19.73 -14.44
C VAL A 94 -24.74 18.43 -13.93
N THR A 95 -23.72 17.90 -14.63
CA THR A 95 -23.06 16.65 -14.26
C THR A 95 -22.30 16.78 -12.92
N SER A 96 -21.60 17.89 -12.71
CA SER A 96 -20.92 18.18 -11.44
C SER A 96 -21.91 18.38 -10.29
N ALA A 97 -23.00 19.11 -10.50
CA ALA A 97 -24.05 19.28 -9.49
C ALA A 97 -24.67 17.92 -9.12
N ASP A 98 -24.96 17.09 -10.12
CA ASP A 98 -25.54 15.77 -9.90
C ASP A 98 -24.65 14.88 -9.03
N SER A 99 -23.37 14.72 -9.41
CA SER A 99 -22.39 13.97 -8.63
C SER A 99 -22.19 14.51 -7.21
N GLY A 100 -22.21 15.84 -7.03
CA GLY A 100 -22.09 16.48 -5.72
C GLY A 100 -23.25 16.14 -4.79
N THR A 101 -24.49 16.14 -5.31
CA THR A 101 -25.67 15.80 -4.50
C THR A 101 -25.69 14.33 -4.08
N VAL A 102 -25.18 13.42 -4.91
CA VAL A 102 -25.02 12.01 -4.56
C VAL A 102 -24.05 11.86 -3.38
N VAL A 103 -22.87 12.48 -3.46
CA VAL A 103 -21.87 12.42 -2.38
C VAL A 103 -22.41 13.02 -1.08
N LEU A 104 -23.04 14.19 -1.13
CA LEU A 104 -23.65 14.83 0.04
C LEU A 104 -24.74 13.98 0.68
N SER A 105 -25.60 13.37 -0.14
CA SER A 105 -26.66 12.48 0.34
C SER A 105 -26.12 11.23 1.01
N THR A 106 -25.04 10.66 0.48
CA THR A 106 -24.39 9.45 1.02
C THR A 106 -23.67 9.76 2.33
N LEU A 107 -22.95 10.88 2.42
CA LEU A 107 -22.28 11.33 3.65
C LEU A 107 -23.26 11.70 4.77
N SER A 108 -24.48 12.10 4.41
CA SER A 108 -25.53 12.50 5.36
C SER A 108 -26.45 11.35 5.78
N ALA A 109 -26.37 10.20 5.10
CA ALA A 109 -27.17 9.03 5.42
C ALA A 109 -26.51 8.21 6.55
N LYS A 110 -27.34 7.56 7.39
CA LYS A 110 -26.87 6.71 8.49
C LYS A 110 -27.41 5.29 8.30
N GLY A 111 -26.51 4.30 8.31
CA GLY A 111 -26.88 2.88 8.24
C GLY A 111 -27.08 2.31 6.83
N GLY A 112 -26.67 3.00 5.77
CA GLY A 112 -26.59 2.44 4.42
C GLY A 112 -25.31 1.63 4.22
N ASN A 113 -25.32 0.70 3.25
CA ASN A 113 -24.11 0.00 2.83
C ASN A 113 -23.17 0.95 2.08
N ALA A 114 -21.86 0.68 2.08
CA ALA A 114 -20.86 1.52 1.40
C ALA A 114 -21.08 1.60 -0.13
N ASP A 115 -21.81 0.64 -0.69
CA ASP A 115 -22.09 0.52 -2.12
C ASP A 115 -23.49 1.06 -2.51
N GLU A 116 -24.23 1.66 -1.58
CA GLU A 116 -25.57 2.17 -1.81
C GLU A 116 -25.60 3.70 -1.83
N ASP A 117 -26.20 4.25 -2.90
CA ASP A 117 -26.47 5.68 -2.99
C ASP A 117 -27.37 6.15 -1.83
N GLY A 118 -27.12 7.37 -1.35
CA GLY A 118 -27.96 8.01 -0.35
C GLY A 118 -29.45 8.11 -0.78
N PRO A 119 -30.39 8.22 0.17
CA PRO A 119 -31.83 8.29 -0.11
C PRO A 119 -32.17 9.39 -1.13
N LYS A 120 -33.03 9.08 -2.11
CA LYS A 120 -33.41 10.01 -3.20
C LYS A 120 -33.94 11.36 -2.70
N TRP A 121 -34.71 11.37 -1.61
CA TRP A 121 -35.19 12.62 -0.99
C TRP A 121 -34.04 13.51 -0.50
N LEU A 122 -33.00 12.91 0.08
CA LEU A 122 -31.85 13.63 0.62
C LEU A 122 -31.00 14.24 -0.50
N ARG A 123 -30.91 13.55 -1.65
CA ARG A 123 -30.31 14.09 -2.88
C ARG A 123 -31.06 15.33 -3.38
N VAL A 124 -32.39 15.29 -3.43
CA VAL A 124 -33.22 16.45 -3.82
C VAL A 124 -33.06 17.61 -2.82
N PHE A 125 -33.04 17.30 -1.51
CA PHE A 125 -32.79 18.30 -0.46
C PHE A 125 -31.45 19.01 -0.65
N TRP A 126 -30.35 18.26 -0.85
CA TRP A 126 -29.03 18.84 -1.07
C TRP A 126 -28.93 19.58 -2.41
N GLY A 127 -29.61 19.11 -3.45
CA GLY A 127 -29.73 19.83 -4.73
C GLY A 127 -30.44 21.18 -4.58
N ALA A 128 -31.54 21.22 -3.83
CA ALA A 128 -32.25 22.47 -3.55
C ALA A 128 -31.43 23.43 -2.68
N MET A 129 -30.75 22.91 -1.65
CA MET A 129 -29.88 23.71 -0.77
C MET A 129 -28.68 24.31 -1.52
N THR A 130 -28.02 23.53 -2.38
CA THR A 130 -26.91 24.04 -3.21
C THR A 130 -27.41 25.09 -4.19
N ALA A 131 -28.54 24.87 -4.87
CA ALA A 131 -29.15 25.87 -5.74
C ALA A 131 -29.52 27.17 -5.01
N LEU A 132 -30.05 27.07 -3.78
CA LEU A 132 -30.37 28.22 -2.94
C LEU A 132 -29.11 29.02 -2.59
N VAL A 133 -28.06 28.35 -2.12
CA VAL A 133 -26.78 28.99 -1.76
C VAL A 133 -26.12 29.62 -2.99
N THR A 134 -26.10 28.92 -4.12
CA THR A 134 -25.57 29.46 -5.38
C THR A 134 -26.35 30.69 -5.82
N SER A 135 -27.68 30.67 -5.75
CA SER A 135 -28.52 31.82 -6.11
C SER A 135 -28.24 33.01 -5.19
N ALA A 136 -28.15 32.80 -3.87
CA ALA A 136 -27.82 33.84 -2.90
C ALA A 136 -26.44 34.46 -3.15
N LEU A 137 -25.44 33.65 -3.50
CA LEU A 137 -24.09 34.12 -3.83
C LEU A 137 -24.04 34.90 -5.15
N LEU A 138 -24.85 34.51 -6.15
CA LEU A 138 -25.00 35.28 -7.38
C LEU A 138 -25.64 36.65 -7.12
N PHE A 139 -26.65 36.72 -6.25
CA PHE A 139 -27.27 37.99 -5.83
C PHE A 139 -26.31 38.89 -5.03
N ALA A 140 -25.42 38.30 -4.22
CA ALA A 140 -24.39 39.05 -3.50
C ALA A 140 -23.35 39.72 -4.43
N GLY A 141 -23.28 39.29 -5.70
CA GLY A 141 -22.72 40.10 -6.77
C GLY A 141 -21.20 40.26 -6.78
N SER A 142 -20.43 39.48 -6.01
CA SER A 142 -18.96 39.54 -6.11
C SER A 142 -18.30 38.17 -6.14
N ILE A 143 -17.56 37.92 -7.23
CA ILE A 143 -16.67 36.76 -7.41
C ILE A 143 -15.67 36.66 -6.25
N ASP A 144 -15.26 37.80 -5.69
CA ASP A 144 -14.30 37.83 -4.59
C ASP A 144 -14.89 37.33 -3.26
N SER A 145 -16.20 37.50 -3.03
CA SER A 145 -16.88 36.85 -1.90
C SER A 145 -16.87 35.33 -2.04
N LEU A 146 -17.10 34.83 -3.25
CA LEU A 146 -17.04 33.39 -3.54
C LEU A 146 -15.63 32.84 -3.32
N LYS A 147 -14.59 33.52 -3.83
CA LYS A 147 -13.18 33.14 -3.60
C LYS A 147 -12.85 33.07 -2.11
N SER A 148 -13.26 34.08 -1.35
CA SER A 148 -13.00 34.17 0.09
C SER A 148 -13.70 33.05 0.87
N ALA A 149 -14.97 32.76 0.55
CA ALA A 149 -15.73 31.67 1.16
C ALA A 149 -15.11 30.30 0.87
N VAL A 150 -14.64 30.06 -0.36
CA VAL A 150 -13.95 28.82 -0.74
C VAL A 150 -12.64 28.66 0.03
N VAL A 151 -11.83 29.72 0.16
CA VAL A 151 -10.58 29.66 0.93
C VAL A 151 -10.85 29.37 2.41
N LEU A 152 -11.82 30.07 3.01
CA LEU A 152 -12.17 29.92 4.42
C LEU A 152 -12.67 28.49 4.73
N THR A 153 -13.45 27.89 3.84
CA THR A 153 -13.97 26.52 4.00
C THR A 153 -12.95 25.44 3.67
N SER A 154 -12.03 25.70 2.74
CA SER A 154 -10.98 24.74 2.33
C SER A 154 -9.90 24.58 3.39
N LEU A 155 -9.58 25.63 4.15
CA LEU A 155 -8.53 25.60 5.18
C LEU A 155 -8.79 24.55 6.29
N PRO A 156 -9.95 24.52 6.98
CA PRO A 156 -10.21 23.47 7.97
C PRO A 156 -10.33 22.08 7.32
N PHE A 157 -10.83 22.00 6.09
CA PHE A 157 -10.92 20.74 5.36
C PHE A 157 -9.52 20.17 5.02
N SER A 158 -8.53 21.03 4.77
CA SER A 158 -7.15 20.60 4.56
C SER A 158 -6.57 19.84 5.75
N LEU A 159 -6.91 20.23 6.98
CA LEU A 159 -6.50 19.51 8.20
C LEU A 159 -7.10 18.10 8.24
N ILE A 160 -8.36 17.95 7.82
CA ILE A 160 -9.03 16.65 7.72
C ILE A 160 -8.30 15.77 6.70
N LEU A 161 -7.91 16.32 5.54
CA LEU A 161 -7.14 15.57 4.54
C LEU A 161 -5.77 15.10 5.06
N LEU A 162 -5.07 15.92 5.86
CA LEU A 162 -3.82 15.52 6.51
C LEU A 162 -4.04 14.31 7.45
N LEU A 163 -5.11 14.33 8.24
CA LEU A 163 -5.47 13.21 9.12
C LEU A 163 -5.84 11.94 8.34
N MET A 164 -6.54 12.08 7.21
CA MET A 164 -6.86 10.97 6.31
C MET A 164 -5.60 10.36 5.69
N MET A 165 -4.64 11.20 5.26
CA MET A 165 -3.35 10.72 4.74
C MET A 165 -2.57 9.93 5.79
N TRP A 166 -2.54 10.42 7.04
CA TRP A 166 -1.90 9.68 8.14
C TRP A 166 -2.60 8.36 8.44
N GLY A 167 -3.94 8.34 8.42
CA GLY A 167 -4.74 7.14 8.59
C GLY A 167 -4.48 6.09 7.50
N LEU A 168 -4.39 6.55 6.24
CA LEU A 168 -4.10 5.69 5.09
C LEU A 168 -2.68 5.12 5.16
N HIS A 169 -1.69 5.95 5.48
CA HIS A 169 -0.31 5.49 5.69
C HIS A 169 -0.22 4.41 6.76
N LYS A 170 -0.89 4.63 7.90
CA LYS A 170 -0.97 3.62 8.97
C LYS A 170 -1.65 2.34 8.50
N ALA A 171 -2.75 2.43 7.75
CA ALA A 171 -3.45 1.27 7.22
C ALA A 171 -2.56 0.45 6.27
N PHE A 172 -1.85 1.10 5.35
CA PHE A 172 -0.90 0.42 4.47
C PHE A 172 0.28 -0.19 5.20
N TYR A 173 0.80 0.48 6.24
CA TYR A 173 1.84 -0.10 7.07
C TYR A 173 1.35 -1.37 7.77
N LEU A 174 0.16 -1.35 8.38
CA LEU A 174 -0.41 -2.54 9.02
C LEU A 174 -0.67 -3.67 8.02
N GLU A 175 -1.19 -3.35 6.83
CA GLU A 175 -1.45 -4.35 5.79
C GLU A 175 -0.16 -4.97 5.26
N SER A 176 0.90 -4.17 5.09
CA SER A 176 2.22 -4.68 4.72
C SER A 176 2.77 -5.65 5.76
N GLN A 177 2.66 -5.31 7.05
CA GLN A 177 3.08 -6.18 8.15
C GLN A 177 2.24 -7.46 8.21
N ARG A 178 0.93 -7.36 7.96
CA ARG A 178 0.03 -8.51 7.90
C ARG A 178 0.36 -9.42 6.71
N ARG A 179 0.66 -8.86 5.55
CA ARG A 179 1.04 -9.60 4.34
C ARG A 179 2.36 -10.33 4.53
N ILE A 180 3.34 -9.68 5.15
CA ILE A 180 4.58 -10.32 5.61
C ILE A 180 4.21 -11.49 6.52
N ALA A 181 3.46 -11.28 7.61
CA ALA A 181 3.07 -12.37 8.51
C ALA A 181 2.30 -13.53 7.83
N GLN A 182 1.53 -13.25 6.77
CA GLN A 182 0.83 -14.28 5.97
C GLN A 182 1.75 -15.05 5.03
N LEU A 183 2.72 -14.40 4.39
CA LEU A 183 3.74 -15.08 3.59
C LEU A 183 4.60 -16.00 4.46
N HIS A 184 4.84 -15.62 5.72
CA HIS A 184 5.56 -16.41 6.70
C HIS A 184 4.66 -17.37 7.49
N SER A 185 3.40 -17.57 7.07
CA SER A 185 2.52 -18.56 7.69
C SER A 185 2.96 -19.98 7.32
N LEU A 186 3.96 -20.42 8.08
CA LEU A 186 4.35 -21.80 8.36
C LEU A 186 4.96 -22.53 7.17
N ALA A 187 6.21 -22.98 7.36
CA ALA A 187 6.78 -24.05 6.56
C ALA A 187 5.71 -25.10 6.27
N PRO A 188 5.62 -25.62 5.03
CA PRO A 188 4.60 -26.57 4.66
C PRO A 188 4.63 -27.68 5.71
N VAL A 189 3.49 -27.87 6.37
CA VAL A 189 3.31 -29.01 7.27
C VAL A 189 3.48 -30.22 6.39
N ALA A 190 4.69 -30.79 6.38
CA ALA A 190 4.88 -32.15 5.93
C ALA A 190 3.84 -32.94 6.72
N PRO A 191 2.84 -33.57 6.06
CA PRO A 191 1.81 -34.30 6.77
C PRO A 191 2.52 -35.40 7.55
N SER A 192 2.69 -35.19 8.86
CA SER A 192 3.26 -36.22 9.72
C SER A 192 2.30 -37.38 9.68
N ARG A 193 2.61 -38.39 8.85
CA ARG A 193 1.80 -39.60 8.71
C ARG A 193 1.74 -40.39 10.03
N ARG A 194 2.50 -40.03 11.07
CA ARG A 194 2.64 -40.82 12.32
C ARG A 194 2.81 -40.05 13.65
N GLY A 195 2.77 -38.71 13.70
CA GLY A 195 3.05 -37.97 14.94
C GLY A 195 1.82 -37.61 15.80
N LYS A 196 1.78 -38.07 17.06
CA LYS A 196 0.73 -37.81 18.08
C LYS A 196 0.57 -36.35 18.55
N GLY A 197 1.14 -35.36 17.86
CA GLY A 197 1.25 -33.97 18.34
C GLY A 197 0.52 -32.89 17.53
N GLY A 198 0.19 -33.14 16.26
CA GLY A 198 -0.63 -32.29 15.37
C GLY A 198 -0.64 -30.77 15.65
N TRP A 199 -1.81 -30.22 15.98
CA TRP A 199 -2.02 -28.80 16.22
C TRP A 199 -1.72 -28.35 17.65
N ARG A 200 -1.78 -29.26 18.64
CA ARG A 200 -1.51 -28.94 20.05
C ARG A 200 -0.04 -28.61 20.25
N GLN A 201 0.85 -29.37 19.61
CA GLN A 201 2.28 -29.11 19.60
C GLN A 201 2.62 -27.80 18.89
N ARG A 202 1.90 -27.46 17.81
CA ARG A 202 2.04 -26.17 17.12
C ARG A 202 1.59 -25.00 17.99
N LEU A 203 0.49 -25.17 18.72
CA LEU A 203 0.01 -24.14 19.65
C LEU A 203 1.00 -23.95 20.82
N SER A 204 1.54 -25.04 21.38
CA SER A 204 2.57 -24.92 22.42
C SER A 204 3.82 -24.23 21.89
N GLN A 205 4.24 -24.52 20.65
CA GLN A 205 5.39 -23.86 20.01
C GLN A 205 5.13 -22.37 19.73
N ALA A 206 3.94 -22.01 19.24
CA ALA A 206 3.60 -20.61 18.94
C ALA A 206 3.55 -19.70 20.19
N VAL A 207 3.42 -20.28 21.38
CA VAL A 207 3.34 -19.58 22.66
C VAL A 207 4.61 -19.79 23.50
N HIS A 208 5.58 -20.58 23.01
CA HIS A 208 6.83 -20.84 23.70
C HIS A 208 7.84 -19.72 23.42
N PHE A 209 8.49 -19.21 24.47
CA PHE A 209 9.48 -18.14 24.39
C PHE A 209 10.81 -18.67 24.93
N PRO A 210 11.64 -19.30 24.08
CA PRO A 210 12.79 -20.05 24.54
C PRO A 210 13.89 -19.13 25.09
N SER A 211 14.63 -19.66 26.05
CA SER A 211 15.80 -18.98 26.62
C SER A 211 17.03 -19.14 25.71
N ARG A 212 18.08 -18.34 25.93
CA ARG A 212 19.33 -18.44 25.17
C ARG A 212 19.89 -19.87 25.16
N ASP A 213 19.91 -20.51 26.32
CA ASP A 213 20.47 -21.86 26.49
C ASP A 213 19.62 -22.94 25.79
N GLU A 214 18.32 -22.69 25.62
CA GLU A 214 17.43 -23.58 24.89
C GLU A 214 17.65 -23.47 23.38
N VAL A 215 17.76 -22.24 22.86
CA VAL A 215 18.09 -22.02 21.44
C VAL A 215 19.47 -22.56 21.11
N TYR A 216 20.46 -22.35 21.98
CA TYR A 216 21.80 -22.92 21.80
C TYR A 216 21.78 -24.45 21.69
N ARG A 217 21.08 -25.13 22.61
CA ARG A 217 20.92 -26.59 22.55
C ARG A 217 20.21 -27.05 21.29
N PHE A 218 19.22 -26.29 20.83
CA PHE A 218 18.51 -26.59 19.58
C PHE A 218 19.42 -26.46 18.35
N LEU A 219 20.23 -25.39 18.28
CA LEU A 219 21.23 -25.21 17.22
C LEU A 219 22.20 -26.39 17.18
N ASP A 220 22.69 -26.83 18.33
CA ASP A 220 23.71 -27.87 18.42
C ASP A 220 23.16 -29.30 18.22
N GLN A 221 21.99 -29.61 18.78
CA GLN A 221 21.43 -30.97 18.76
C GLN A 221 20.53 -31.25 17.55
N THR A 222 19.97 -30.22 16.91
CA THR A 222 18.98 -30.39 15.83
C THR A 222 19.42 -29.74 14.53
N VAL A 223 19.79 -28.45 14.55
CA VAL A 223 20.13 -27.70 13.33
C VAL A 223 21.47 -28.13 12.75
N ARG A 224 22.53 -28.22 13.57
CA ARG A 224 23.87 -28.63 13.13
C ARG A 224 23.86 -30.04 12.50
N PRO A 225 23.29 -31.07 13.13
CA PRO A 225 23.20 -32.40 12.51
C PRO A 225 22.33 -32.45 11.26
N ALA A 226 21.33 -31.56 11.13
CA ALA A 226 20.50 -31.46 9.92
C ALA A 226 21.31 -30.87 8.75
N ILE A 227 22.04 -29.78 8.99
CA ILE A 227 22.90 -29.15 7.99
C ILE A 227 24.04 -30.09 7.58
N GLU A 228 24.65 -30.81 8.52
CA GLU A 228 25.70 -31.80 8.23
C GLU A 228 25.18 -32.94 7.33
N GLU A 229 23.97 -33.45 7.58
CA GLU A 229 23.36 -34.50 6.76
C GLU A 229 23.09 -34.00 5.33
N VAL A 230 22.55 -32.79 5.19
CA VAL A 230 22.30 -32.16 3.88
C VAL A 230 23.61 -31.87 3.15
N THR A 231 24.63 -31.41 3.87
CA THR A 231 25.98 -31.15 3.35
C THR A 231 26.58 -32.42 2.77
N ALA A 232 26.51 -33.55 3.49
CA ALA A 232 27.05 -34.82 3.04
C ALA A 232 26.42 -35.27 1.71
N VAL A 233 25.10 -35.13 1.56
CA VAL A 233 24.38 -35.49 0.33
C VAL A 233 24.72 -34.55 -0.83
N PHE A 234 24.87 -33.24 -0.59
CA PHE A 234 25.26 -32.30 -1.64
C PHE A 234 26.71 -32.51 -2.11
N VAL A 235 27.62 -32.86 -1.20
CA VAL A 235 29.01 -33.22 -1.54
C VAL A 235 29.05 -34.50 -2.36
N GLU A 236 28.25 -35.53 -2.00
CA GLU A 236 28.12 -36.75 -2.79
C GLU A 236 27.63 -36.48 -4.23
N LYS A 237 26.77 -35.48 -4.40
CA LYS A 237 26.29 -35.01 -5.71
C LYS A 237 27.29 -34.14 -6.48
N GLY A 238 28.47 -33.88 -5.92
CA GLY A 238 29.55 -33.14 -6.58
C GLY A 238 29.45 -31.62 -6.50
N LEU A 239 28.66 -31.07 -5.58
CA LEU A 239 28.58 -29.61 -5.35
C LEU A 239 29.68 -29.16 -4.37
N ASN A 240 30.18 -27.94 -4.58
CA ASN A 240 31.14 -27.33 -3.67
C ASN A 240 30.39 -26.72 -2.47
N VAL A 241 30.48 -27.37 -1.31
CA VAL A 241 29.78 -26.94 -0.10
C VAL A 241 30.80 -26.50 0.94
N VAL A 242 30.62 -25.28 1.46
CA VAL A 242 31.43 -24.73 2.54
C VAL A 242 30.54 -24.53 3.76
N THR A 243 30.91 -25.15 4.87
CA THR A 243 30.29 -24.90 6.17
C THR A 243 31.30 -24.14 7.03
N GLN A 244 31.00 -22.90 7.40
CA GLN A 244 31.84 -22.14 8.33
C GLN A 244 31.29 -22.30 9.76
N PRO A 245 32.03 -22.97 10.67
CA PRO A 245 31.68 -22.96 12.08
C PRO A 245 31.98 -21.58 12.67
N ASP A 246 30.96 -20.95 13.24
CA ASP A 246 31.11 -19.70 13.99
C ASP A 246 31.81 -19.96 15.34
N PRO A 247 32.93 -19.29 15.65
CA PRO A 247 33.64 -19.47 16.92
C PRO A 247 32.80 -19.11 18.16
N ALA A 248 31.71 -18.35 18.01
CA ALA A 248 30.78 -18.04 19.09
C ALA A 248 29.68 -19.10 19.27
N ASN A 249 29.54 -20.08 18.36
CA ASN A 249 28.42 -21.03 18.28
C ASN A 249 27.02 -20.36 18.27
N ASP A 250 26.95 -19.07 17.95
CA ASP A 250 25.70 -18.32 17.88
C ASP A 250 25.04 -18.43 16.48
N SER A 251 25.76 -19.01 15.49
CA SER A 251 25.22 -19.29 14.16
C SER A 251 25.74 -20.59 13.54
N VAL A 252 24.91 -21.19 12.68
CA VAL A 252 25.27 -22.37 11.85
C VAL A 252 24.97 -22.03 10.40
N SER A 253 25.94 -22.23 9.51
CA SER A 253 25.86 -21.82 8.10
C SER A 253 26.15 -22.96 7.13
N LEU A 254 25.48 -22.91 5.99
CA LEU A 254 25.64 -23.75 4.81
C LEU A 254 25.76 -22.84 3.59
N GLU A 255 26.87 -22.94 2.88
CA GLU A 255 27.07 -22.23 1.61
C GLU A 255 27.31 -23.25 0.49
N ILE A 256 26.55 -23.15 -0.60
CA ILE A 256 26.66 -24.01 -1.78
C ILE A 256 27.05 -23.15 -2.99
N GLY A 257 28.24 -23.42 -3.53
CA GLY A 257 28.77 -22.73 -4.70
C GLY A 257 28.24 -23.29 -6.02
N HIS A 258 27.90 -22.41 -6.95
CA HIS A 258 27.40 -22.75 -8.29
C HIS A 258 28.33 -22.23 -9.41
N GLY A 259 29.64 -22.42 -9.25
CA GLY A 259 30.64 -21.89 -10.18
C GLY A 259 30.69 -20.36 -10.15
N ASP A 260 30.48 -19.71 -11.29
CA ASP A 260 30.46 -18.25 -11.42
C ASP A 260 29.11 -17.60 -11.05
N GLN A 261 28.11 -18.40 -10.67
CA GLN A 261 26.79 -17.89 -10.25
C GLN A 261 26.72 -17.60 -8.75
N HIS A 262 25.69 -16.85 -8.35
CA HIS A 262 25.46 -16.49 -6.95
C HIS A 262 25.37 -17.74 -6.06
N PRO A 263 26.18 -17.83 -4.99
CA PRO A 263 26.15 -18.97 -4.08
C PRO A 263 24.83 -18.98 -3.31
N PHE A 264 24.33 -20.18 -3.02
CA PHE A 264 23.22 -20.37 -2.10
C PHE A 264 23.76 -20.31 -0.67
N ILE A 265 23.22 -19.40 0.14
CA ILE A 265 23.60 -19.24 1.55
C ILE A 265 22.36 -19.54 2.40
N TYR A 266 22.51 -20.46 3.34
CA TYR A 266 21.52 -20.76 4.37
C TYR A 266 22.19 -20.68 5.74
N GLN A 267 21.84 -19.68 6.53
CA GLN A 267 22.40 -19.45 7.86
C GLN A 267 21.29 -19.39 8.91
N VAL A 268 21.46 -20.10 10.02
CA VAL A 268 20.59 -19.99 11.18
C VAL A 268 21.33 -19.20 12.25
N GLN A 269 20.77 -18.06 12.65
CA GLN A 269 21.35 -17.17 13.67
C GLN A 269 20.47 -17.12 14.91
N MET A 270 21.09 -17.16 16.09
CA MET A 270 20.38 -16.89 17.34
C MET A 270 20.20 -15.38 17.53
N ARG A 271 18.95 -14.90 17.61
CA ARG A 271 18.62 -13.49 17.86
C ARG A 271 17.79 -13.28 19.10
N GLY A 272 18.15 -12.26 19.89
CA GLY A 272 17.48 -11.92 21.14
C GLY A 272 16.49 -10.76 20.97
N TYR A 273 15.24 -10.98 21.35
CA TYR A 273 14.15 -10.01 21.29
C TYR A 273 13.59 -9.71 22.68
N PHE A 274 12.97 -8.54 22.85
CA PHE A 274 12.23 -8.25 24.08
C PHE A 274 10.90 -8.98 24.11
N THR A 275 10.60 -9.65 25.22
CA THR A 275 9.35 -10.39 25.38
C THR A 275 8.14 -9.46 25.19
N PRO A 276 7.21 -9.76 24.26
CA PRO A 276 6.08 -8.89 23.99
C PRO A 276 5.19 -8.71 25.22
N SER A 277 4.60 -7.52 25.36
CA SER A 277 3.74 -7.19 26.52
C SER A 277 2.54 -8.14 26.64
N PHE A 278 1.97 -8.61 25.53
CA PHE A 278 0.83 -9.52 25.50
C PHE A 278 1.17 -10.96 25.93
N ALA A 279 2.43 -11.38 25.79
CA ALA A 279 2.88 -12.73 26.12
C ALA A 279 3.10 -12.94 27.63
N ARG A 280 3.13 -11.86 28.42
CA ARG A 280 3.40 -11.90 29.86
C ARG A 280 2.32 -12.60 30.68
N GLY A 281 1.08 -12.66 30.18
CA GLY A 281 -0.06 -13.21 30.92
C GLY A 281 -0.05 -14.74 31.10
N GLY A 282 0.77 -15.46 30.34
CA GLY A 282 0.84 -16.94 30.36
C GLY A 282 2.20 -17.51 30.78
N MET A 283 3.16 -16.67 31.15
CA MET A 283 4.53 -17.10 31.50
C MET A 283 4.65 -17.59 32.94
N GLY A 284 5.52 -18.58 33.15
CA GLY A 284 5.91 -19.01 34.49
C GLY A 284 6.75 -17.96 35.24
N PRO A 285 6.86 -18.05 36.59
CA PRO A 285 7.60 -17.07 37.41
C PRO A 285 9.08 -16.88 37.02
N LYS A 286 9.73 -17.92 36.49
CA LYS A 286 11.13 -17.87 36.03
C LYS A 286 11.27 -17.12 34.68
N GLU A 287 10.29 -17.26 33.80
CA GLU A 287 10.29 -16.65 32.46
C GLU A 287 9.97 -15.15 32.54
N LEU A 288 9.10 -14.75 33.48
CA LEU A 288 8.82 -13.34 33.80
C LEU A 288 10.06 -12.54 34.23
N ARG A 289 11.08 -13.19 34.82
CA ARG A 289 12.37 -12.55 35.17
C ARG A 289 13.24 -12.28 33.96
N ASN A 290 13.09 -13.05 32.88
CA ASN A 290 13.89 -12.87 31.68
C ASN A 290 13.17 -11.91 30.72
N ARG A 291 13.69 -10.68 30.60
CA ARG A 291 13.11 -9.65 29.70
C ARG A 291 13.35 -9.95 28.22
N ARG A 292 14.16 -10.96 27.90
CA ARG A 292 14.51 -11.33 26.55
C ARG A 292 14.18 -12.79 26.27
N TYR A 293 13.61 -13.04 25.10
CA TYR A 293 13.49 -14.36 24.52
C TYR A 293 14.40 -14.43 23.29
N TYR A 294 14.83 -15.64 22.93
CA TYR A 294 15.70 -15.84 21.79
C TYR A 294 14.95 -16.62 20.70
N ARG A 295 15.38 -16.46 19.44
CA ARG A 295 14.83 -17.15 18.28
C ARG A 295 15.97 -17.71 17.43
N ALA A 296 15.71 -18.81 16.73
CA ALA A 296 16.61 -19.36 15.72
C ALA A 296 16.11 -18.90 14.34
N GLU A 297 16.61 -17.76 13.87
CA GLU A 297 16.12 -17.13 12.64
C GLU A 297 16.95 -17.54 11.42
N VAL A 298 16.27 -17.80 10.31
CA VAL A 298 16.89 -18.14 9.03
C VAL A 298 17.29 -16.88 8.28
N HIS A 299 18.51 -16.86 7.78
CA HIS A 299 19.12 -15.83 6.96
C HIS A 299 19.58 -16.46 5.65
N LEU A 300 19.08 -15.93 4.53
CA LEU A 300 19.52 -16.28 3.19
C LEU A 300 20.45 -15.18 2.65
N ALA A 301 21.02 -15.37 1.45
CA ALA A 301 21.84 -14.36 0.78
C ALA A 301 21.11 -12.99 0.61
N GLU A 302 19.79 -13.01 0.54
CA GLU A 302 18.92 -11.83 0.39
C GLU A 302 18.64 -11.10 1.72
N GLY A 303 19.00 -11.71 2.86
CA GLY A 303 18.76 -11.17 4.20
C GLY A 303 18.01 -12.13 5.13
N SER A 304 17.62 -11.61 6.30
CA SER A 304 16.77 -12.32 7.26
C SER A 304 15.43 -12.68 6.63
N GLN A 305 14.98 -13.92 6.82
CA GLN A 305 13.66 -14.37 6.42
C GLN A 305 12.63 -14.25 7.56
N ASP A 306 13.04 -13.73 8.72
CA ASP A 306 12.19 -13.36 9.86
C ASP A 306 11.24 -14.46 10.38
N TYR A 307 11.53 -15.75 10.09
CA TYR A 307 10.85 -16.91 10.68
C TYR A 307 11.77 -17.70 11.60
N ASP A 308 11.16 -18.29 12.62
CA ASP A 308 11.83 -18.99 13.72
C ASP A 308 11.73 -20.51 13.52
N LEU A 309 12.87 -21.20 13.51
CA LEU A 309 12.95 -22.66 13.41
C LEU A 309 12.70 -23.37 14.74
N MET A 310 12.60 -22.63 15.87
CA MET A 310 12.45 -23.24 17.18
C MET A 310 11.25 -24.20 17.24
N GLY A 311 11.52 -25.45 17.59
CA GLY A 311 10.53 -26.53 17.68
C GLY A 311 10.39 -27.40 16.42
N TYR A 312 11.13 -27.10 15.35
CA TYR A 312 11.18 -27.95 14.16
C TYR A 312 11.93 -29.25 14.45
N THR A 313 11.50 -30.34 13.83
CA THR A 313 12.27 -31.59 13.85
C THR A 313 13.43 -31.51 12.87
N LYS A 314 14.42 -32.40 13.04
CA LYS A 314 15.54 -32.54 12.08
C LYS A 314 15.04 -32.65 10.63
N GLU A 315 14.06 -33.53 10.38
CA GLU A 315 13.46 -33.72 9.05
C GLU A 315 12.78 -32.45 8.52
N GLN A 316 12.13 -31.66 9.38
CA GLN A 316 11.48 -30.41 8.96
C GLN A 316 12.50 -29.36 8.54
N ILE A 317 13.64 -29.26 9.26
CA ILE A 317 14.73 -28.36 8.89
C ILE A 317 15.36 -28.78 7.57
N ILE A 318 15.55 -30.09 7.34
CA ILE A 318 16.08 -30.61 6.07
C ILE A 318 15.15 -30.22 4.92
N ASN A 319 13.84 -30.44 5.06
CA ASN A 319 12.87 -30.06 4.03
C ASN A 319 12.86 -28.53 3.79
N ASP A 320 12.98 -27.72 4.84
CA ASP A 320 13.07 -26.26 4.70
C ASP A 320 14.32 -25.83 3.90
N ILE A 321 15.48 -26.43 4.18
CA ILE A 321 16.71 -26.16 3.41
C ILE A 321 16.52 -26.54 1.92
N LEU A 322 15.88 -27.69 1.64
CA LEU A 322 15.62 -28.14 0.28
C LEU A 322 14.63 -27.22 -0.45
N ASP A 323 13.53 -26.82 0.20
CA ASP A 323 12.54 -25.90 -0.36
C ASP A 323 13.19 -24.55 -0.75
N GLN A 324 14.09 -24.02 0.10
CA GLN A 324 14.82 -22.79 -0.18
C GLN A 324 15.84 -22.96 -1.30
N TYR A 325 16.52 -24.11 -1.35
CA TYR A 325 17.46 -24.43 -2.43
C TYR A 325 16.75 -24.57 -3.78
N GLU A 326 15.58 -25.22 -3.84
CA GLU A 326 14.78 -25.32 -5.07
C GLU A 326 14.34 -23.94 -5.58
N ARG A 327 13.93 -23.04 -4.68
CA ARG A 327 13.61 -21.64 -5.03
C ARG A 327 14.82 -20.90 -5.58
N HIS A 328 16.00 -21.09 -4.98
CA HIS A 328 17.25 -20.52 -5.48
C HIS A 328 17.60 -21.04 -6.88
N MET A 329 17.43 -22.33 -7.13
CA MET A 329 17.63 -22.91 -8.46
C MET A 329 16.66 -22.32 -9.49
N GLN A 330 15.38 -22.14 -9.14
CA GLN A 330 14.41 -21.47 -10.02
C GLN A 330 14.80 -20.02 -10.30
N PHE A 331 15.30 -19.28 -9.29
CA PHE A 331 15.81 -17.93 -9.46
C PHE A 331 17.00 -17.89 -10.43
N LEU A 332 17.99 -18.77 -10.28
CA LEU A 332 19.12 -18.87 -11.21
C LEU A 332 18.68 -19.20 -12.64
N HIS A 333 17.62 -20.00 -12.82
CA HIS A 333 17.04 -20.28 -14.14
C HIS A 333 16.35 -19.07 -14.78
N LEU A 334 15.72 -18.20 -13.99
CA LEU A 334 15.00 -17.02 -14.49
C LEU A 334 15.92 -15.84 -14.81
N VAL A 335 17.08 -15.77 -14.15
CA VAL A 335 18.05 -14.68 -14.31
C VAL A 335 19.07 -14.96 -15.44
N ARG A 336 19.05 -16.16 -16.02
CA ARG A 336 19.90 -16.57 -17.16
C ARG A 336 19.31 -16.15 -18.50
#